data_AF-A0A4R4PU77-F1
#
_entry.id   AF-A0A4R4PU77-F1
#
_cell.length_a   1.000
_cell.length_b   1.000
_cell.length_c   1.000
_cell.angle_alpha   90.00
_cell.angle_beta   90.00
_cell.angle_gamma   90.00
#
_symmetry.space_group_name_H-M   'P 1'
#
loop_
_entity.id
_entity.type
_entity.pdbx_description
1 polymer ?
#
loop_
_entity_poly.entity_id
_entity_poly.type
_entity_poly.pdbx_seq_one_letter_code
_entity_poly.pdbx_strand_id
1 'polypeptide(L)'
;MAALVAPGGLAYVMEFHPLLNSLGRPGVRRLAEPLTLRHDYLSGGPPTTFDSRRTYAPSRRGALVEGATVSHEWTHTVVDVLGAAGLTVDVDRPWETDWDVLPR
;
A
#
# COMPACT_ATOMS: atom_id res chain seq x y z
N MET A 1 -2.27 -19.02 -3.64
CA MET A 1 -1.01 -18.39 -3.20
C MET A 1 -0.04 -19.35 -2.51
N ALA A 2 -0.50 -20.39 -1.80
CA ALA A 2 0.35 -21.33 -1.05
C ALA A 2 1.40 -22.13 -1.87
N ALA A 3 1.39 -22.09 -3.20
CA ALA A 3 2.34 -22.81 -4.07
C ALA A 3 3.42 -21.91 -4.68
N LEU A 4 3.47 -20.62 -4.33
CA LEU A 4 4.45 -19.69 -4.89
C LEU A 4 5.86 -19.90 -4.34
N VAL A 5 5.99 -20.62 -3.23
CA VAL A 5 7.26 -20.90 -2.56
C VAL A 5 7.28 -22.36 -2.12
N ALA A 6 8.33 -23.08 -2.47
CA ALA A 6 8.55 -24.44 -1.98
C ALA A 6 8.83 -24.42 -0.45
N PRO A 7 8.58 -25.51 0.28
CA PRO A 7 8.98 -25.61 1.69
C PRO A 7 10.48 -25.27 1.87
N GLY A 8 10.77 -24.31 2.75
CA GLY A 8 12.13 -23.79 2.98
C GLY A 8 12.59 -22.68 2.02
N GLY A 9 11.77 -22.30 1.02
CA GLY A 9 12.05 -21.17 0.14
C GLY A 9 11.77 -19.81 0.79
N LEU A 10 12.34 -18.75 0.20
CA LEU A 10 12.21 -17.37 0.67
C LEU A 10 11.20 -16.61 -0.21
N ALA A 11 10.19 -15.99 0.40
CA ALA A 11 9.38 -14.96 -0.23
C ALA A 11 9.92 -13.58 0.17
N TYR A 12 10.08 -12.71 -0.81
CA TYR A 12 10.46 -11.32 -0.58
C TYR A 12 9.28 -10.41 -0.89
N VAL A 13 8.91 -9.54 0.06
CA VAL A 13 7.80 -8.57 -0.09
C VAL A 13 8.33 -7.17 0.13
N MET A 14 8.15 -6.30 -0.86
CA MET A 14 8.54 -4.89 -0.83
C MET A 14 7.28 -4.04 -0.74
N GLU A 15 7.11 -3.31 0.36
CA GLU A 15 5.99 -2.38 0.54
C GLU A 15 6.48 -0.94 0.35
N PHE A 16 5.90 -0.24 -0.63
CA PHE A 16 6.23 1.16 -0.91
C PHE A 16 5.16 2.15 -0.44
N HIS A 17 4.10 1.66 0.21
CA HIS A 17 2.96 2.47 0.59
C HIS A 17 2.89 2.51 2.10
N PRO A 18 3.39 3.58 2.74
CA PRO A 18 2.38 4.31 3.52
C PRO A 18 2.53 5.84 3.51
N LEU A 19 3.70 6.41 3.15
CA LEU A 19 3.90 7.86 3.37
C LEU A 19 3.15 8.72 2.35
N LEU A 20 3.10 8.29 1.09
CA LEU A 20 2.42 9.02 0.03
C LEU A 20 0.90 9.11 0.28
N ASN A 21 0.29 8.08 0.86
CA ASN A 21 -1.12 8.14 1.26
C ASN A 21 -1.36 9.13 2.39
N SER A 22 -0.42 9.26 3.33
CA SER A 22 -0.49 10.28 4.38
C SER A 22 -0.47 11.71 3.84
N LEU A 23 0.04 11.95 2.63
CA LEU A 23 -0.02 13.27 1.98
C LEU A 23 -1.39 13.57 1.33
N GLY A 24 -2.27 12.58 1.22
CA GLY A 24 -3.56 12.66 0.53
C GLY A 24 -3.45 12.36 -0.98
N ARG A 25 -4.61 12.27 -1.66
CA ARG A 25 -4.64 11.98 -3.10
C ARG A 25 -3.88 13.05 -3.90
N PRO A 26 -3.12 12.68 -4.94
CA PRO A 26 -2.49 13.64 -5.83
C PRO A 26 -3.53 14.58 -6.44
N GLY A 27 -3.41 15.88 -6.11
CA GLY A 27 -4.13 16.97 -6.77
C GLY A 27 -3.15 17.89 -7.49
N VAL A 28 -3.65 18.91 -8.18
CA VAL A 28 -2.80 19.99 -8.71
C VAL A 28 -2.26 20.79 -7.54
N ARG A 29 -1.17 20.29 -6.94
CA ARG A 29 -0.50 20.96 -5.84
C ARG A 29 0.40 22.04 -6.42
N ARG A 30 0.28 23.27 -5.92
CA ARG A 30 1.24 24.32 -6.28
C ARG A 30 2.58 23.96 -5.65
N LEU A 31 3.66 23.98 -6.42
CA LEU A 31 5.02 23.65 -5.96
C LEU A 31 5.47 24.46 -4.72
N ALA A 32 4.85 25.62 -4.48
CA ALA A 32 5.14 26.48 -3.34
C ALA A 32 4.48 26.05 -2.00
N GLU A 33 3.58 25.07 -2.00
CA GLU A 33 2.92 24.63 -0.76
C GLU A 33 3.79 23.62 0.02
N PRO A 34 3.93 23.76 1.35
CA PRO A 34 4.71 22.82 2.17
C PRO A 34 4.06 21.44 2.20
N LEU A 35 4.84 20.36 2.08
CA LEU A 35 4.30 18.99 2.20
C LEU A 35 3.78 18.76 3.62
N THR A 36 2.47 18.52 3.74
CA THR A 36 1.84 18.24 5.03
C THR A 36 1.26 16.84 5.03
N LEU A 37 1.48 16.12 6.14
CA LEU A 37 0.75 14.88 6.41
C LEU A 37 -0.68 15.24 6.80
N ARG A 38 -1.65 14.70 6.06
CA ARG A 38 -3.08 14.96 6.17
C ARG A 38 -3.86 13.76 6.70
N HIS A 39 -3.28 12.56 6.58
CA HIS A 39 -3.89 11.30 7.02
C HIS A 39 -2.90 10.49 7.85
N ASP A 40 -3.44 9.62 8.70
CA ASP A 40 -2.65 8.76 9.58
C ASP A 40 -1.73 7.84 8.76
N TYR A 41 -0.45 7.87 9.09
CA TYR A 41 0.57 6.98 8.52
C TYR A 41 0.55 5.58 9.13
N LEU A 42 0.23 5.49 10.42
CA LEU A 42 0.11 4.24 11.15
C LEU A 42 -1.35 3.78 11.16
N SER A 43 -1.54 2.46 11.28
CA SER A 43 -2.87 1.86 11.41
C SER A 43 -3.55 2.21 12.75
N GLY A 44 -4.84 1.90 12.86
CA GLY A 44 -5.63 2.08 14.10
C GLY A 44 -6.65 3.23 14.04
N GLY A 45 -6.57 4.09 13.03
CA GLY A 45 -7.58 5.11 12.73
C GLY A 45 -8.81 4.55 12.00
N PRO A 46 -9.91 5.34 11.93
CA PRO A 46 -11.06 5.00 11.10
C PRO A 46 -10.71 5.01 9.59
N PRO A 47 -11.54 4.40 8.73
CA PRO A 47 -11.35 4.48 7.29
C PRO A 47 -11.34 5.92 6.79
N THR A 48 -10.42 6.21 5.87
CA THR A 48 -10.48 7.42 5.05
C THR A 48 -11.42 7.16 3.87
N THR A 49 -12.38 8.07 3.67
CA THR A 49 -13.34 7.98 2.56
C THR A 49 -12.96 8.96 1.46
N PHE A 50 -12.89 8.47 0.24
CA PHE A 50 -12.66 9.28 -0.96
C PHE A 50 -13.83 9.13 -1.92
N ASP A 51 -14.28 10.23 -2.49
CA ASP A 51 -15.18 10.24 -3.64
C ASP A 51 -14.38 10.73 -4.86
N SER A 52 -14.14 9.83 -5.81
CA SER A 52 -13.30 10.10 -6.98
C SER A 52 -13.88 9.43 -8.21
N ARG A 53 -14.09 10.22 -9.27
CA ARG A 53 -14.55 9.71 -10.58
C ARG A 53 -13.51 8.86 -11.32
N ARG A 54 -12.28 8.81 -10.79
CA ARG A 54 -11.14 8.06 -11.34
C ARG A 54 -10.53 7.19 -10.23
N THR A 55 -10.23 5.96 -10.58
CA THR A 55 -9.41 5.06 -9.77
C THR A 55 -7.93 5.38 -9.97
N TYR A 56 -7.12 5.13 -8.95
CA TYR A 56 -5.66 5.25 -9.02
C TYR A 56 -5.04 4.22 -10.00
N ALA A 57 -5.73 3.09 -10.21
CA ALA A 57 -5.37 2.06 -11.17
C ALA A 57 -6.39 2.09 -12.32
N PRO A 58 -6.17 2.92 -13.36
CA PRO A 58 -7.09 2.97 -14.49
C PRO A 58 -7.22 1.58 -15.12
N SER A 59 -8.44 1.26 -15.60
CA SER A 59 -8.58 0.09 -16.47
C SER A 59 -7.63 0.21 -17.65
N ARG A 60 -7.31 -0.91 -18.32
CA ARG A 60 -6.42 -0.92 -19.49
C ARG A 60 -6.84 0.08 -20.59
N ARG A 61 -8.09 0.52 -20.61
CA ARG A 61 -8.64 1.52 -21.56
C ARG A 61 -8.84 2.91 -20.95
N GLY A 62 -8.49 3.13 -19.69
CA GLY A 62 -8.67 4.40 -19.00
C GLY A 62 -10.13 4.75 -18.69
N ALA A 63 -11.05 3.77 -18.76
CA ALA A 63 -12.46 4.01 -18.50
C ALA A 63 -12.68 4.54 -17.07
N LEU A 64 -13.56 5.53 -16.95
CA LEU A 64 -14.00 6.06 -15.65
C LEU A 64 -14.81 5.00 -14.92
N VAL A 65 -14.78 5.04 -13.59
CA VAL A 65 -15.66 4.21 -12.77
C VAL A 65 -17.02 4.89 -12.72
N GLU A 66 -18.05 4.24 -13.26
CA GLU A 66 -19.43 4.71 -13.22
C GLU A 66 -20.18 4.03 -12.07
N GLY A 67 -21.03 4.78 -11.36
CA GLY A 67 -21.89 4.26 -10.29
C GLY A 67 -21.20 3.85 -8.98
N ALA A 68 -19.87 3.73 -8.95
CA ALA A 68 -19.09 3.33 -7.77
C ALA A 68 -17.86 4.24 -7.55
N THR A 69 -18.10 5.52 -7.25
CA THR A 69 -17.02 6.53 -7.10
C THR A 69 -16.50 6.67 -5.67
N VAL A 70 -17.19 6.08 -4.70
CA VAL A 70 -16.81 6.16 -3.28
C VAL A 70 -15.95 4.95 -2.90
N SER A 71 -14.76 5.22 -2.38
CA SER A 71 -13.84 4.22 -1.82
C SER A 71 -13.58 4.50 -0.34
N HIS A 72 -13.57 3.44 0.47
CA HIS A 72 -13.15 3.48 1.86
C HIS A 72 -11.81 2.77 1.96
N GLU A 73 -10.80 3.46 2.49
CA GLU A 73 -9.43 2.99 2.58
C GLU A 73 -8.99 2.99 4.04
N TRP A 74 -8.37 1.91 4.50
CA TRP A 74 -7.84 1.76 5.85
C TRP A 74 -6.33 1.62 5.78
N THR A 75 -5.61 2.37 6.60
CA THR A 75 -4.18 2.17 6.81
C THR A 75 -3.98 0.80 7.47
N HIS A 76 -3.19 -0.04 6.84
CA HIS A 76 -2.83 -1.37 7.32
C HIS A 76 -1.35 -1.59 7.03
N THR A 77 -0.72 -2.43 7.84
CA THR A 77 0.65 -2.86 7.58
C THR A 77 0.63 -4.06 6.63
N VAL A 78 1.74 -4.32 5.93
CA VAL A 78 1.92 -5.60 5.24
C VAL A 78 1.69 -6.81 6.16
N VAL A 79 2.03 -6.68 7.45
CA VAL A 79 1.81 -7.73 8.46
C VAL A 79 0.32 -8.02 8.64
N ASP A 80 -0.53 -6.99 8.68
CA ASP A 80 -2.00 -7.15 8.79
C ASP A 80 -2.57 -7.92 7.59
N VAL A 81 -2.09 -7.59 6.38
CA VAL A 81 -2.52 -8.26 5.13
C VAL A 81 -2.08 -9.72 5.10
N LEU A 82 -0.82 -9.99 5.48
CA LEU A 82 -0.29 -11.34 5.56
C LEU A 82 -1.03 -12.17 6.63
N GLY A 83 -1.33 -11.56 7.78
CA GLY A 83 -2.14 -12.17 8.84
C GLY A 83 -3.54 -12.54 8.37
N ALA A 84 -4.22 -11.64 7.65
CA ALA A 84 -5.52 -11.92 7.04
C ALA A 84 -5.47 -13.05 5.98
N ALA A 85 -4.32 -13.26 5.35
CA ALA A 85 -4.06 -14.37 4.44
C ALA A 85 -3.67 -15.69 5.16
N GLY A 86 -3.64 -15.70 6.49
CA GLY A 86 -3.27 -16.87 7.30
C GLY A 86 -1.76 -17.10 7.43
N LEU A 87 -0.95 -16.10 7.07
CA LEU A 87 0.50 -16.14 7.21
C LEU A 87 0.92 -15.51 8.54
N THR A 88 1.96 -16.06 9.15
CA THR A 88 2.58 -15.50 10.35
C THR A 88 3.89 -14.84 9.98
N VAL A 89 4.07 -13.59 10.40
CA VAL A 89 5.34 -12.87 10.25
C VAL A 89 6.10 -12.95 11.56
N ASP A 90 7.33 -13.45 11.52
CA ASP A 90 8.26 -13.42 12.65
C ASP A 90 8.97 -12.06 12.66
N VAL A 91 8.44 -11.13 13.47
CA VAL A 91 8.96 -9.75 13.57
C VAL A 91 10.28 -9.67 14.33
N ASP A 92 10.67 -10.74 15.06
CA ASP A 92 11.92 -10.81 15.80
C ASP A 92 13.10 -11.29 14.92
N ARG A 93 12.82 -11.62 13.65
CA ARG A 93 13.82 -11.94 12.63
C ARG A 93 13.79 -10.95 11.45
N PRO A 94 14.09 -9.66 11.67
CA PRO A 94 14.30 -8.75 10.56
C PRO A 94 15.51 -9.24 9.74
N TRP A 95 15.29 -9.56 8.47
CA TRP A 95 16.36 -9.76 7.51
C TRP A 95 16.49 -8.50 6.67
N GLU A 96 17.43 -7.65 7.05
CA GLU A 96 17.82 -6.49 6.27
C GLU A 96 18.88 -6.93 5.27
N THR A 97 18.62 -6.72 3.98
CA THR A 97 19.59 -6.95 2.92
C THR A 97 19.71 -5.67 2.12
N ASP A 98 20.92 -5.32 1.72
CA ASP A 98 21.10 -4.22 0.78
C ASP A 98 20.53 -4.62 -0.59
N TRP A 99 19.89 -3.66 -1.27
CA TRP A 99 19.25 -3.91 -2.56
C TRP A 99 20.22 -4.23 -3.69
N ASP A 100 21.49 -3.91 -3.51
CA ASP A 100 22.56 -4.13 -4.47
C ASP A 100 23.18 -5.54 -4.40
N VAL A 101 22.85 -6.34 -3.37
CA VAL A 101 23.35 -7.72 -3.23
C VAL A 101 22.45 -8.78 -3.88
N LEU A 102 21.28 -8.41 -4.42
CA LEU A 102 20.41 -9.33 -5.15
C LEU A 102 20.87 -9.50 -6.62
N PRO A 103 20.88 -10.72 -7.18
CA PRO A 103 21.19 -10.94 -8.60
C PRO A 103 20.28 -10.12 -9.50
N ARG A 104 20.85 -9.42 -10.48
CA ARG A 104 20.11 -8.70 -11.52
C ARG A 104 19.56 -9.66 -12.58
#